data_AF-A0A0N1NCH9-F1
#
_entry.id   AF-A0A0N1NCH9-F1
#
_cell.length_a   1.000
_cell.length_b   1.000
_cell.length_c   1.000
_cell.angle_alpha   90.00
_cell.angle_beta   90.00
_cell.angle_gamma   90.00
#
_symmetry.space_group_name_H-M   'P 1'
#
loop_
_entity.id
_entity.type
_entity.pdbx_description
1 polymer ?
#
loop_
_entity_poly.entity_id
_entity_poly.type
_entity_poly.pdbx_seq_one_letter_code
_entity_poly.pdbx_strand_id
1 'polypeptide(L)'
;MLNPAVKNRLAAMVIAAAVAMVATLFGPLSTAQAQTYPCPGGPSSGASSSGQGTCPSLHNRNIVAERAFPSVVYRGDSRPPIADNRQGIFDAGMWSRGTNSDIRSHVQGDRSLNSEYISTSGSQGLAESFARSQGANTLANLALNSRCSTGRMAAYAILPGIGQYLLYQCLQGVVTARTYVYLIDPVWASNAMYIPDQIRGDTDLYNHYHSQDEWAYVRHIPNYAITGVRIYTMTAQYHNGFIRPQTISFRYDQFVANPRHVAARVQYDPATDRSADWNYNTELDSPSANAYTRGCSSITMCRNGS
;
A
#
# COMPACT_ATOMS: atom_id res chain seq x y z
N MET A 1 32.77 -62.04 -22.05
CA MET A 1 32.98 -60.77 -21.31
C MET A 1 32.83 -59.62 -22.31
N LEU A 2 31.86 -58.72 -22.10
CA LEU A 2 31.60 -57.59 -23.01
C LEU A 2 32.73 -56.56 -22.95
N ASN A 3 33.20 -56.12 -24.12
CA ASN A 3 34.25 -55.13 -24.31
C ASN A 3 33.92 -53.82 -23.54
N PRO A 4 34.85 -53.23 -22.76
CA PRO A 4 34.61 -52.02 -21.98
C PRO A 4 34.13 -50.82 -22.82
N ALA A 5 34.49 -50.75 -24.10
CA ALA A 5 33.97 -49.72 -25.01
C ALA A 5 32.46 -49.89 -25.31
N VAL A 6 31.96 -51.13 -25.30
CA VAL A 6 30.54 -51.44 -25.50
C VAL A 6 29.74 -51.17 -24.23
N LYS A 7 30.32 -51.43 -23.05
CA LYS A 7 29.70 -51.07 -21.75
C LYS A 7 29.49 -49.56 -21.61
N ASN A 8 30.47 -48.75 -22.00
CA ASN A 8 30.35 -47.29 -21.91
C ASN A 8 29.33 -46.70 -22.89
N ARG A 9 29.18 -47.31 -24.09
CA ARG A 9 28.16 -46.91 -25.06
C ARG A 9 26.75 -47.29 -24.63
N LEU A 10 26.57 -48.47 -24.02
CA LEU A 10 25.29 -48.87 -23.44
C LEU A 10 24.90 -48.00 -22.24
N ALA A 11 25.85 -47.67 -21.36
CA ALA A 11 25.59 -46.78 -20.23
C ALA A 11 25.17 -45.37 -20.70
N ALA A 12 25.83 -44.83 -21.72
CA ALA A 12 25.48 -43.53 -22.30
C ALA A 12 24.09 -43.54 -22.98
N MET A 13 23.72 -44.62 -23.67
CA MET A 13 22.38 -44.76 -24.27
C MET A 13 21.28 -44.90 -23.22
N VAL A 14 21.51 -45.65 -22.13
CA VAL A 14 20.53 -45.81 -21.05
C VAL A 14 20.34 -44.50 -20.28
N ILE A 15 21.41 -43.73 -20.06
CA ILE A 15 21.31 -42.40 -19.43
C ILE A 15 20.57 -41.41 -20.34
N ALA A 16 20.84 -41.41 -21.65
CA ALA A 16 20.12 -40.55 -22.60
C ALA A 16 18.62 -40.90 -22.69
N ALA A 17 18.27 -42.20 -22.63
CA ALA A 17 16.88 -42.65 -22.60
C ALA A 17 16.17 -42.31 -21.27
N ALA A 18 16.88 -42.37 -20.14
CA ALA A 18 16.34 -41.98 -18.83
C ALA A 18 16.10 -40.47 -18.75
N VAL A 19 17.01 -39.63 -19.29
CA VAL A 19 16.83 -38.17 -19.33
C VAL A 19 15.69 -37.78 -20.27
N ALA A 20 15.52 -38.46 -21.41
CA ALA A 20 14.41 -38.23 -22.32
C ALA A 20 13.06 -38.64 -21.71
N MET A 21 13.00 -39.72 -20.90
CA MET A 21 11.76 -40.11 -20.20
C MET A 21 11.42 -39.19 -19.02
N VAL A 22 12.40 -38.65 -18.29
CA VAL A 22 12.14 -37.63 -17.26
C VAL A 22 11.63 -36.33 -17.90
N ALA A 23 12.15 -35.95 -19.07
CA ALA A 23 11.66 -34.80 -19.84
C ALA A 23 10.23 -35.00 -20.42
N THR A 24 9.66 -36.21 -20.37
CA THR A 24 8.25 -36.45 -20.73
C THR A 24 7.29 -36.45 -19.54
N LEU A 25 7.81 -36.61 -18.31
CA LEU A 25 7.03 -36.47 -17.07
C LEU A 25 6.84 -34.99 -16.69
N PHE A 26 7.80 -34.15 -17.05
CA PHE A 26 7.63 -32.71 -17.12
C PHE A 26 7.27 -32.37 -18.56
N GLY A 27 5.98 -32.41 -18.89
CA GLY A 27 5.48 -31.99 -20.19
C GLY A 27 6.08 -30.65 -20.62
N PRO A 28 6.06 -30.29 -21.92
CA PRO A 28 6.65 -29.06 -22.42
C PRO A 28 6.28 -27.93 -21.46
N LEU A 29 7.30 -27.33 -20.80
CA LEU A 29 7.11 -26.09 -20.06
C LEU A 29 6.35 -25.20 -21.03
N SER A 30 5.08 -24.94 -20.70
CA SER A 30 4.21 -24.12 -21.51
C SER A 30 5.00 -22.89 -21.85
N THR A 31 5.42 -22.78 -23.11
CA THR A 31 5.97 -21.54 -23.63
C THR A 31 4.87 -20.54 -23.35
N ALA A 32 5.16 -19.60 -22.44
CA ALA A 32 4.28 -18.52 -22.12
C ALA A 32 3.97 -17.85 -23.46
N GLN A 33 2.80 -18.15 -24.02
CA GLN A 33 2.28 -17.37 -25.12
C GLN A 33 2.12 -15.99 -24.52
N ALA A 34 2.86 -15.03 -25.08
CA ALA A 34 2.66 -13.63 -24.80
C ALA A 34 1.20 -13.33 -25.14
N GLN A 35 0.33 -13.34 -24.12
CA GLN A 35 -0.98 -12.72 -24.23
C GLN A 35 -0.70 -11.26 -24.58
N THR A 36 -1.04 -10.87 -25.81
CA THR A 36 -1.36 -9.49 -26.15
C THR A 36 -2.46 -9.06 -25.19
N TYR A 37 -2.10 -8.50 -24.02
CA TYR A 37 -3.07 -8.11 -23.00
C TYR A 37 -3.98 -7.02 -23.57
N PRO A 38 -5.28 -7.26 -23.80
CA PRO A 38 -6.24 -6.23 -24.20
C PRO A 38 -6.73 -5.43 -22.99
N CYS A 39 -6.04 -5.52 -21.85
CA CYS A 39 -6.43 -4.94 -20.57
C CYS A 39 -5.55 -3.70 -20.28
N PRO A 40 -6.10 -2.48 -20.36
CA PRO A 40 -5.45 -1.29 -19.83
C PRO A 40 -4.91 -1.51 -18.41
N GLY A 41 -3.67 -1.09 -18.13
CA GLY A 41 -2.97 -1.34 -16.85
C GLY A 41 -2.02 -2.55 -16.82
N GLY A 42 -2.21 -3.55 -17.70
CA GLY A 42 -1.40 -4.77 -17.67
C GLY A 42 -1.85 -5.76 -16.57
N PRO A 43 -1.21 -6.95 -16.44
CA PRO A 43 -1.71 -8.05 -15.62
C PRO A 43 -1.67 -7.82 -14.10
N SER A 44 -1.00 -6.77 -13.66
CA SER A 44 -0.70 -6.54 -12.25
C SER A 44 -1.84 -5.80 -11.53
N SER A 45 -2.68 -5.06 -12.26
CA SER A 45 -3.63 -4.07 -11.71
C SER A 45 -4.97 -4.67 -11.27
N GLY A 46 -4.96 -5.85 -10.63
CA GLY A 46 -6.19 -6.54 -10.21
C GLY A 46 -6.49 -7.90 -10.86
N ALA A 47 -7.61 -8.52 -10.49
CA ALA A 47 -8.27 -9.61 -11.22
C ALA A 47 -9.78 -9.32 -11.29
N SER A 48 -10.39 -9.28 -12.47
CA SER A 48 -11.85 -9.20 -12.65
C SER A 48 -12.35 -10.39 -13.48
N SER A 49 -13.56 -10.80 -13.16
CA SER A 49 -14.31 -11.89 -13.80
C SER A 49 -15.51 -11.37 -14.61
N SER A 50 -15.53 -10.08 -14.94
CA SER A 50 -16.67 -9.45 -15.60
C SER A 50 -16.62 -9.58 -17.13
N GLY A 51 -17.17 -10.70 -17.62
CA GLY A 51 -18.01 -10.77 -18.84
C GLY A 51 -17.40 -10.60 -20.24
N GLN A 52 -16.26 -9.93 -20.44
CA GLN A 52 -15.57 -9.85 -21.74
C GLN A 52 -14.05 -9.73 -21.52
N GLY A 53 -13.38 -10.88 -21.41
CA GLY A 53 -11.93 -10.96 -21.22
C GLY A 53 -11.50 -10.94 -19.75
N THR A 54 -10.55 -11.80 -19.39
CA THR A 54 -9.92 -11.92 -18.06
C THR A 54 -9.03 -10.71 -17.77
N CYS A 55 -9.63 -9.54 -17.56
CA CYS A 55 -8.90 -8.34 -17.20
C CYS A 55 -8.87 -8.12 -15.69
N PRO A 56 -7.81 -7.52 -15.16
CA PRO A 56 -7.73 -7.03 -13.79
C PRO A 56 -8.89 -6.14 -13.28
N SER A 57 -9.10 -6.06 -11.95
CA SER A 57 -10.17 -5.26 -11.31
C SER A 57 -10.03 -3.75 -11.53
N LEU A 58 -8.84 -3.24 -11.85
CA LEU A 58 -8.67 -1.87 -12.34
C LEU A 58 -8.69 -1.82 -13.87
N HIS A 59 -9.87 -2.07 -14.44
CA HIS A 59 -10.07 -1.92 -15.88
C HIS A 59 -10.49 -0.50 -16.25
N ASN A 60 -9.55 0.36 -16.64
CA ASN A 60 -9.81 1.74 -17.08
C ASN A 60 -8.92 2.15 -18.26
N ARG A 61 -9.51 2.72 -19.31
CA ARG A 61 -8.83 3.09 -20.58
C ARG A 61 -7.67 4.08 -20.43
N ASN A 62 -7.61 4.78 -19.31
CA ASN A 62 -6.61 5.81 -19.00
C ASN A 62 -5.44 5.32 -18.15
N ILE A 63 -5.47 4.06 -17.71
CA ILE A 63 -4.37 3.45 -16.97
C ILE A 63 -3.30 2.99 -17.97
N VAL A 64 -2.07 3.42 -17.73
CA VAL A 64 -0.90 2.93 -18.49
C VAL A 64 -0.44 1.57 -17.96
N ALA A 65 0.26 0.79 -18.79
CA ALA A 65 0.86 -0.47 -18.35
C ALA A 65 1.74 -0.27 -17.09
N GLU A 66 1.45 -1.04 -16.04
CA GLU A 66 2.06 -0.89 -14.72
C GLU A 66 3.06 -2.00 -14.43
N ARG A 67 3.97 -1.71 -13.50
CA ARG A 67 4.83 -2.72 -12.88
C ARG A 67 4.05 -3.73 -12.04
N ALA A 68 4.70 -4.85 -11.72
CA ALA A 68 4.17 -5.83 -10.78
C ALA A 68 4.07 -5.24 -9.36
N PHE A 69 3.04 -5.64 -8.62
CA PHE A 69 2.92 -5.31 -7.20
C PHE A 69 4.13 -5.83 -6.41
N PRO A 70 4.62 -5.08 -5.40
CA PRO A 70 5.50 -5.64 -4.40
C PRO A 70 4.76 -6.71 -3.58
N SER A 71 5.50 -7.54 -2.84
CA SER A 71 4.89 -8.55 -1.97
C SER A 71 4.08 -7.94 -0.81
N VAL A 72 4.40 -6.71 -0.41
CA VAL A 72 3.72 -5.95 0.63
C VAL A 72 3.72 -4.48 0.23
N VAL A 73 2.62 -3.81 0.51
CA VAL A 73 2.48 -2.35 0.41
C VAL A 73 2.23 -1.76 1.80
N TYR A 74 2.73 -0.56 2.06
CA TYR A 74 2.75 0.04 3.39
C TYR A 74 1.96 1.35 3.44
N ARG A 75 1.29 1.60 4.56
CA ARG A 75 0.62 2.89 4.80
C ARG A 75 0.89 3.41 6.21
N GLY A 76 1.42 4.63 6.29
CA GLY A 76 1.43 5.41 7.53
C GLY A 76 0.05 5.99 7.83
N ASP A 77 -0.48 5.79 9.04
CA ASP A 77 -1.79 6.30 9.46
C ASP A 77 -1.80 6.59 10.97
N SER A 78 -2.70 7.47 11.41
CA SER A 78 -2.87 7.81 12.83
C SER A 78 -4.01 7.03 13.50
N ARG A 79 -4.86 6.37 12.71
CA ARG A 79 -5.97 5.56 13.23
C ARG A 79 -5.44 4.25 13.83
N PRO A 80 -5.93 3.85 15.01
CA PRO A 80 -5.47 2.62 15.67
C PRO A 80 -5.98 1.35 14.96
N PRO A 81 -5.32 0.20 15.17
CA PRO A 81 -5.76 -1.06 14.58
C PRO A 81 -7.15 -1.48 15.09
N ILE A 82 -7.44 -1.25 16.37
CA ILE A 82 -8.72 -1.54 17.02
C ILE A 82 -9.21 -0.26 17.71
N ALA A 83 -10.50 0.05 17.58
CA ALA A 83 -11.14 1.19 18.24
C ALA A 83 -12.52 0.78 18.79
N ASP A 84 -12.97 1.46 19.86
CA ASP A 84 -14.17 1.11 20.64
C ASP A 84 -15.48 1.12 19.83
N ASN A 85 -15.50 1.72 18.66
CA ASN A 85 -16.66 1.87 17.78
C ASN A 85 -16.51 1.09 16.45
N ARG A 86 -15.64 0.07 16.39
CA ARG A 86 -15.32 -0.70 15.18
C ARG A 86 -14.79 0.13 14.01
N GLN A 87 -14.34 1.36 14.26
CA GLN A 87 -13.66 2.20 13.25
C GLN A 87 -12.14 1.96 13.21
N GLY A 88 -11.65 1.00 14.01
CA GLY A 88 -10.27 0.54 13.91
C GLY A 88 -10.00 -0.07 12.54
N ILE A 89 -8.77 0.10 12.06
CA ILE A 89 -8.39 -0.34 10.71
C ILE A 89 -8.55 -1.85 10.51
N PHE A 90 -8.35 -2.67 11.56
CA PHE A 90 -8.55 -4.12 11.48
C PHE A 90 -10.02 -4.52 11.37
N ASP A 91 -10.96 -3.67 11.76
CA ASP A 91 -12.38 -3.94 11.61
C ASP A 91 -12.95 -3.34 10.33
N ALA A 92 -12.64 -2.07 10.02
CA ALA A 92 -13.26 -1.33 8.91
C ALA A 92 -12.48 -1.37 7.58
N GLY A 93 -11.18 -1.68 7.63
CA GLY A 93 -10.27 -1.45 6.51
C GLY A 93 -9.98 0.04 6.35
N MET A 94 -9.70 0.48 5.13
CA MET A 94 -9.43 1.88 4.81
C MET A 94 -10.30 2.33 3.66
N TRP A 95 -10.99 3.44 3.83
CA TRP A 95 -11.79 4.06 2.78
C TRP A 95 -11.12 5.36 2.32
N SER A 96 -11.28 5.66 1.03
CA SER A 96 -10.90 6.95 0.45
C SER A 96 -11.73 8.07 1.07
N ARG A 97 -11.29 9.32 0.85
CA ARG A 97 -12.01 10.48 1.42
C ARG A 97 -13.26 10.83 0.63
N GLY A 98 -13.27 10.54 -0.67
CA GLY A 98 -14.42 10.74 -1.53
C GLY A 98 -14.34 9.88 -2.80
N THR A 99 -14.78 10.46 -3.91
CA THR A 99 -14.95 9.79 -5.21
C THR A 99 -14.31 10.61 -6.34
N ASN A 100 -13.39 11.52 -6.04
CA ASN A 100 -12.65 12.25 -7.06
C ASN A 100 -11.51 11.37 -7.61
N SER A 101 -11.69 10.88 -8.83
CA SER A 101 -10.75 10.03 -9.55
C SER A 101 -9.63 10.78 -10.30
N ASP A 102 -9.51 12.11 -10.14
CA ASP A 102 -8.41 12.89 -10.72
C ASP A 102 -7.06 12.57 -10.03
N ILE A 103 -6.13 11.96 -10.77
CA ILE A 103 -4.78 11.59 -10.33
C ILE A 103 -3.93 12.85 -10.07
N ARG A 104 -4.02 13.88 -10.92
CA ARG A 104 -3.26 15.12 -10.75
C ARG A 104 -3.66 15.81 -9.44
N SER A 105 -4.97 15.95 -9.21
CA SER A 105 -5.49 16.49 -7.96
C SER A 105 -5.01 15.66 -6.76
N HIS A 106 -5.08 14.33 -6.86
CA HIS A 106 -4.64 13.44 -5.80
C HIS A 106 -3.18 13.63 -5.40
N VAL A 107 -2.25 13.55 -6.36
CA VAL A 107 -0.82 13.64 -6.05
C VAL A 107 -0.43 15.02 -5.53
N GLN A 108 -1.14 16.07 -5.97
CA GLN A 108 -0.97 17.44 -5.46
C GLN A 108 -1.65 17.70 -4.11
N GLY A 109 -2.18 16.65 -3.47
CA GLY A 109 -2.71 16.69 -2.11
C GLY A 109 -4.20 17.04 -2.01
N ASP A 110 -4.93 17.05 -3.13
CA ASP A 110 -6.38 17.24 -3.26
C ASP A 110 -6.99 18.19 -2.22
N ARG A 111 -7.09 19.47 -2.58
CA ARG A 111 -7.53 20.56 -1.69
C ARG A 111 -8.97 20.39 -1.19
N SER A 112 -9.80 19.66 -1.94
CA SER A 112 -11.20 19.41 -1.60
C SER A 112 -11.37 18.25 -0.63
N LEU A 113 -10.29 17.52 -0.30
CA LEU A 113 -10.29 16.35 0.57
C LEU A 113 -11.32 15.30 0.12
N ASN A 114 -11.54 15.13 -1.18
CA ASN A 114 -12.54 14.25 -1.78
C ASN A 114 -11.94 13.17 -2.69
N SER A 115 -10.62 12.98 -2.67
CA SER A 115 -9.91 11.98 -3.47
C SER A 115 -10.47 10.57 -3.26
N GLU A 116 -10.62 9.86 -4.37
CA GLU A 116 -10.99 8.45 -4.43
C GLU A 116 -9.83 7.52 -4.10
N TYR A 117 -8.62 8.04 -3.97
CA TYR A 117 -7.44 7.23 -3.76
C TYR A 117 -7.00 7.19 -2.30
N ILE A 118 -6.47 6.04 -1.91
CA ILE A 118 -5.81 5.81 -0.63
C ILE A 118 -4.32 5.65 -0.92
N SER A 119 -3.54 6.68 -0.57
CA SER A 119 -2.10 6.68 -0.75
C SER A 119 -1.41 5.61 0.11
N THR A 120 -0.59 4.81 -0.53
CA THR A 120 0.27 3.80 0.11
C THR A 120 1.63 3.78 -0.59
N SER A 121 2.62 3.10 -0.05
CA SER A 121 3.97 3.06 -0.61
C SER A 121 4.49 1.63 -0.70
N GLY A 122 5.22 1.31 -1.77
CA GLY A 122 5.98 0.06 -1.87
C GLY A 122 7.14 -0.02 -0.85
N SER A 123 7.49 1.10 -0.23
CA SER A 123 8.65 1.25 0.65
C SER A 123 8.26 1.51 2.11
N GLN A 124 8.64 0.60 3.01
CA GLN A 124 8.35 0.75 4.44
C GLN A 124 8.91 2.06 5.03
N GLY A 125 10.14 2.44 4.68
CA GLY A 125 10.79 3.66 5.21
C GLY A 125 10.08 4.96 4.80
N LEU A 126 9.46 4.99 3.62
CA LEU A 126 8.63 6.13 3.19
C LEU A 126 7.33 6.17 3.99
N ALA A 127 6.66 5.03 4.16
CA ALA A 127 5.47 4.93 5.00
C ALA A 127 5.74 5.31 6.48
N GLU A 128 6.90 4.95 7.02
CA GLU A 128 7.37 5.38 8.35
C GLU A 128 7.59 6.89 8.43
N SER A 129 8.14 7.51 7.37
CA SER A 129 8.32 8.96 7.30
C SER A 129 6.97 9.70 7.33
N PHE A 130 5.97 9.19 6.60
CA PHE A 130 4.59 9.70 6.67
C PHE A 130 3.97 9.49 8.06
N ALA A 131 4.11 8.29 8.64
CA ALA A 131 3.62 7.98 9.99
C ALA A 131 4.24 8.90 11.04
N ARG A 132 5.54 9.21 10.93
CA ARG A 132 6.24 10.17 11.79
C ARG A 132 5.67 11.58 11.63
N SER A 133 5.45 12.04 10.39
CA SER A 133 4.87 13.37 10.11
C SER A 133 3.47 13.52 10.72
N GLN A 134 2.57 12.55 10.49
CA GLN A 134 1.22 12.56 11.05
C GLN A 134 1.22 12.43 12.59
N GLY A 135 2.13 11.62 13.14
CA GLY A 135 2.31 11.50 14.58
C GLY A 135 2.82 12.79 15.23
N ALA A 136 3.68 13.56 14.56
CA ALA A 136 4.12 14.88 15.03
C ALA A 136 2.95 15.89 15.10
N ASN A 137 2.07 15.90 14.10
CA ASN A 137 0.84 16.72 14.12
C ASN A 137 -0.09 16.30 15.27
N THR A 138 -0.22 14.98 15.50
CA THR A 138 -1.01 14.45 16.62
C THR A 138 -0.42 14.86 17.97
N LEU A 139 0.91 14.79 18.13
CA LEU A 139 1.61 15.27 19.33
C LEU A 139 1.40 16.77 19.55
N ALA A 140 1.51 17.58 18.50
CA ALA A 140 1.27 19.03 18.59
C ALA A 140 -0.18 19.32 19.04
N ASN A 141 -1.16 18.62 18.47
CA ASN A 141 -2.56 18.74 18.89
C ASN A 141 -2.79 18.31 20.34
N LEU A 142 -2.11 17.26 20.81
CA LEU A 142 -2.17 16.84 22.22
C LEU A 142 -1.51 17.84 23.17
N ALA A 143 -0.42 18.49 22.74
CA ALA A 143 0.26 19.53 23.51
C ALA A 143 -0.58 20.82 23.60
N LEU A 144 -1.29 21.20 22.53
CA LEU A 144 -2.21 22.34 22.53
C LEU A 144 -3.44 22.09 23.42
N ASN A 145 -3.99 20.87 23.36
CA ASN A 145 -5.13 20.46 24.17
C ASN A 145 -4.71 19.92 25.55
N SER A 146 -3.56 20.38 26.07
CA SER A 146 -2.89 19.74 27.20
C SER A 146 -3.85 19.49 28.35
N ARG A 147 -3.84 18.25 28.81
CA ARG A 147 -4.57 17.77 29.99
C ARG A 147 -4.13 18.46 31.28
N CYS A 148 -3.19 19.40 31.22
CA CYS A 148 -2.43 19.98 32.31
C CYS A 148 -2.72 21.48 32.51
N SER A 149 -3.91 21.95 32.15
CA SER A 149 -4.36 23.28 32.56
C SER A 149 -4.46 23.37 34.08
N THR A 150 -4.32 24.57 34.66
CA THR A 150 -4.37 24.79 36.11
C THR A 150 -5.61 24.16 36.76
N GLY A 151 -6.78 24.26 36.11
CA GLY A 151 -8.02 23.64 36.57
C GLY A 151 -8.03 22.11 36.50
N ARG A 152 -7.38 21.50 35.49
CA ARG A 152 -7.26 20.04 35.40
C ARG A 152 -6.21 19.47 36.33
N MET A 153 -5.11 20.17 36.57
CA MET A 153 -4.11 19.78 37.57
C MET A 153 -4.72 19.79 38.98
N ALA A 154 -5.53 20.80 39.30
CA ALA A 154 -6.30 20.81 40.54
C ALA A 154 -7.25 19.61 40.63
N ALA A 155 -7.96 19.27 39.56
CA ALA A 155 -8.81 18.07 39.49
C ALA A 155 -8.03 16.74 39.60
N TYR A 156 -6.81 16.64 39.07
CA TYR A 156 -5.99 15.44 39.22
C TYR A 156 -5.45 15.28 40.64
N ALA A 157 -5.12 16.38 41.34
CA ALA A 157 -4.63 16.30 42.71
C ALA A 157 -5.63 15.68 43.71
N ILE A 158 -6.93 15.69 43.37
CA ILE A 158 -8.02 15.16 44.19
C ILE A 158 -8.50 13.76 43.78
N LEU A 159 -8.02 13.19 42.66
CA LEU A 159 -8.39 11.83 42.23
C LEU A 159 -7.50 10.78 42.90
N PRO A 160 -8.04 9.89 43.77
CA PRO A 160 -7.23 8.89 44.45
C PRO A 160 -6.61 7.87 43.47
N GLY A 161 -5.34 7.54 43.67
CA GLY A 161 -4.59 6.57 42.84
C GLY A 161 -4.11 7.13 41.51
N ILE A 162 -5.03 7.36 40.56
CA ILE A 162 -4.68 7.81 39.20
C ILE A 162 -4.30 9.29 39.11
N GLY A 163 -4.73 10.10 40.07
CA GLY A 163 -4.50 11.54 40.09
C GLY A 163 -3.03 11.93 40.14
N GLN A 164 -2.26 11.30 41.03
CA GLN A 164 -0.82 11.53 41.16
C GLN A 164 -0.03 11.12 39.91
N TYR A 165 -0.45 10.04 39.23
CA TYR A 165 0.16 9.62 37.96
C TYR A 165 -0.10 10.64 36.84
N LEU A 166 -1.34 11.12 36.71
CA LEU A 166 -1.71 12.14 35.73
C LEU A 166 -1.02 13.48 36.02
N LEU A 167 -0.91 13.86 37.30
CA LEU A 167 -0.19 15.04 37.75
C LEU A 167 1.31 14.93 37.43
N TYR A 168 1.91 13.77 37.67
CA TYR A 168 3.32 13.50 37.38
C TYR A 168 3.62 13.62 35.87
N GLN A 169 2.75 13.10 35.00
CA GLN A 169 2.88 13.28 33.54
C GLN A 169 2.79 14.75 33.12
N CYS A 170 1.93 15.54 33.78
CA CYS A 170 1.86 16.98 33.57
C CYS A 170 3.12 17.72 34.02
N LEU A 171 3.69 17.33 35.16
CA LEU A 171 4.89 17.95 35.72
C LEU A 171 6.17 17.58 34.95
N GLN A 172 6.22 16.40 34.33
CA GLN A 172 7.36 15.94 33.53
C GLN A 172 7.45 16.63 32.16
N GLY A 173 6.39 17.30 31.70
CA GLY A 173 6.43 18.06 30.46
C GLY A 173 6.63 17.20 29.20
N VAL A 174 6.11 15.96 29.17
CA VAL A 174 6.23 15.05 28.01
C VAL A 174 4.85 14.66 27.49
N VAL A 175 4.67 14.71 26.18
CA VAL A 175 3.50 14.19 25.47
C VAL A 175 3.88 12.96 24.66
N THR A 176 2.97 11.98 24.63
CA THR A 176 3.16 10.71 23.92
C THR A 176 1.98 10.44 22.99
N ALA A 177 2.26 9.97 21.78
CA ALA A 177 1.26 9.53 20.81
C ALA A 177 1.72 8.22 20.15
N ARG A 178 0.76 7.45 19.64
CA ARG A 178 1.05 6.29 18.79
C ARG A 178 0.75 6.62 17.34
N THR A 179 1.58 6.10 16.47
CA THR A 179 1.40 6.14 15.02
C THR A 179 1.68 4.77 14.43
N TYR A 180 1.11 4.51 13.26
CA TYR A 180 0.93 3.16 12.76
C TYR A 180 1.44 3.07 11.33
N VAL A 181 2.15 1.99 11.03
CA VAL A 181 2.46 1.59 9.65
C VAL A 181 1.78 0.26 9.38
N TYR A 182 0.73 0.30 8.59
CA TYR A 182 -0.04 -0.87 8.18
C TYR A 182 0.64 -1.58 7.03
N LEU A 183 0.62 -2.91 7.07
CA LEU A 183 1.10 -3.79 6.02
C LEU A 183 -0.11 -4.33 5.27
N ILE A 184 -0.09 -4.18 3.95
CA ILE A 184 -1.17 -4.54 3.05
C ILE A 184 -0.62 -5.62 2.12
N ASP A 185 -1.36 -6.72 1.98
CA ASP A 185 -1.10 -7.82 1.06
C ASP A 185 -1.84 -7.58 -0.26
N PRO A 186 -1.10 -7.27 -1.35
CA PRO A 186 -1.73 -7.03 -2.64
C PRO A 186 -2.44 -8.25 -3.23
N VAL A 187 -2.15 -9.47 -2.75
CA VAL A 187 -2.89 -10.68 -3.15
C VAL A 187 -4.37 -10.58 -2.77
N TRP A 188 -4.72 -9.79 -1.75
CA TRP A 188 -6.11 -9.60 -1.32
C TRP A 188 -6.65 -8.19 -1.60
N ALA A 189 -5.79 -7.26 -1.98
CA ALA A 189 -6.17 -5.92 -2.45
C ALA A 189 -5.28 -5.55 -3.65
N SER A 190 -5.77 -5.86 -4.83
CA SER A 190 -5.08 -5.66 -6.11
C SER A 190 -5.65 -4.45 -6.88
N ASN A 191 -6.45 -3.63 -6.21
CA ASN A 191 -7.12 -2.44 -6.74
C ASN A 191 -6.30 -1.15 -6.57
N ALA A 192 -4.98 -1.19 -6.78
CA ALA A 192 -4.12 0.00 -6.73
C ALA A 192 -3.36 0.24 -8.03
N MET A 193 -3.16 1.52 -8.36
CA MET A 193 -2.32 1.97 -9.46
C MET A 193 -0.96 2.42 -8.96
N TYR A 194 0.09 2.19 -9.74
CA TYR A 194 1.41 2.73 -9.42
C TYR A 194 1.56 4.15 -9.98
N ILE A 195 1.44 5.13 -9.10
CA ILE A 195 1.33 6.55 -9.45
C ILE A 195 2.49 7.06 -10.32
N PRO A 196 3.76 6.74 -10.04
CA PRO A 196 4.86 7.24 -10.87
C PRO A 196 4.77 6.79 -12.32
N ASP A 197 4.22 5.60 -12.61
CA ASP A 197 4.01 5.16 -13.99
C ASP A 197 2.85 5.96 -14.63
N GLN A 198 1.79 6.28 -13.88
CA GLN A 198 0.63 7.06 -14.36
C GLN A 198 0.95 8.52 -14.69
N ILE A 199 1.89 9.15 -13.96
CA ILE A 199 2.24 10.57 -14.14
C ILE A 199 3.49 10.80 -14.98
N ARG A 200 4.18 9.75 -15.45
CA ARG A 200 5.47 9.86 -16.16
C ARG A 200 5.45 10.74 -17.42
N GLY A 201 4.27 10.96 -18.02
CA GLY A 201 4.09 11.84 -19.17
C GLY A 201 4.16 13.33 -18.83
N ASP A 202 4.13 13.70 -17.54
CA ASP A 202 4.28 15.06 -17.03
C ASP A 202 5.56 15.12 -16.19
N THR A 203 6.60 15.75 -16.74
CA THR A 203 7.93 15.84 -16.12
C THR A 203 7.89 16.53 -14.76
N ASP A 204 7.02 17.53 -14.58
CA ASP A 204 6.95 18.30 -13.33
C ASP A 204 6.32 17.46 -12.23
N LEU A 205 5.20 16.80 -12.52
CA LEU A 205 4.57 15.86 -11.59
C LEU A 205 5.52 14.70 -11.28
N TYR A 206 6.10 14.07 -12.29
CA TYR A 206 6.96 12.91 -12.10
C TYR A 206 8.17 13.26 -11.21
N ASN A 207 8.91 14.33 -11.53
CA ASN A 207 10.09 14.71 -10.76
C ASN A 207 9.77 15.03 -9.30
N HIS A 208 8.58 15.57 -9.03
CA HIS A 208 8.17 15.90 -7.67
C HIS A 208 7.68 14.67 -6.87
N TYR A 209 6.91 13.78 -7.49
CA TYR A 209 6.15 12.74 -6.77
C TYR A 209 6.68 11.31 -6.96
N HIS A 210 7.55 11.03 -7.93
CA HIS A 210 8.01 9.66 -8.21
C HIS A 210 8.72 9.00 -7.01
N SER A 211 9.40 9.79 -6.17
CA SER A 211 10.17 9.33 -5.02
C SER A 211 9.31 8.78 -3.87
N GLN A 212 7.99 8.97 -3.92
CA GLN A 212 7.05 8.45 -2.93
C GLN A 212 6.79 6.93 -3.08
N ASP A 213 7.19 6.35 -4.22
CA ASP A 213 6.97 4.93 -4.53
C ASP A 213 5.50 4.55 -4.31
N GLU A 214 4.61 5.43 -4.77
CA GLU A 214 3.20 5.43 -4.38
C GLU A 214 2.38 4.39 -5.14
N TRP A 215 1.61 3.61 -4.39
CA TRP A 215 0.52 2.78 -4.86
C TRP A 215 -0.79 3.40 -4.40
N ALA A 216 -1.60 3.90 -5.33
CA ALA A 216 -2.87 4.55 -5.05
C ALA A 216 -4.01 3.55 -5.14
N TYR A 217 -4.48 3.06 -3.99
CA TYR A 217 -5.62 2.17 -3.90
C TYR A 217 -6.92 2.91 -4.21
N VAL A 218 -7.74 2.36 -5.09
CA VAL A 218 -9.04 2.95 -5.47
C VAL A 218 -10.08 2.59 -4.43
N ARG A 219 -10.67 3.61 -3.80
CA ARG A 219 -11.85 3.60 -2.94
C ARG A 219 -11.74 2.85 -1.61
N HIS A 220 -11.35 1.58 -1.61
CA HIS A 220 -11.34 0.73 -0.42
C HIS A 220 -10.14 -0.20 -0.37
N ILE A 221 -9.49 -0.27 0.79
CA ILE A 221 -8.58 -1.36 1.15
C ILE A 221 -9.32 -2.20 2.20
N PRO A 222 -9.75 -3.42 1.84
CA PRO A 222 -10.47 -4.28 2.76
C PRO A 222 -9.63 -4.65 3.98
N ASN A 223 -10.30 -4.82 5.13
CA ASN A 223 -9.62 -5.20 6.37
C ASN A 223 -8.84 -6.51 6.27
N TYR A 224 -9.30 -7.49 5.50
CA TYR A 224 -8.63 -8.78 5.32
C TYR A 224 -7.37 -8.69 4.44
N ALA A 225 -7.20 -7.61 3.66
CA ALA A 225 -5.97 -7.35 2.94
C ALA A 225 -4.87 -6.76 3.83
N ILE A 226 -5.22 -6.32 5.04
CA ILE A 226 -4.27 -5.77 6.00
C ILE A 226 -3.71 -6.94 6.81
N THR A 227 -2.43 -7.25 6.65
CA THR A 227 -1.78 -8.38 7.34
C THR A 227 -1.49 -8.08 8.81
N GLY A 228 -1.22 -6.81 9.12
CA GLY A 228 -0.93 -6.35 10.46
C GLY A 228 -0.47 -4.91 10.49
N VAL A 229 0.07 -4.50 11.64
CA VAL A 229 0.51 -3.13 11.87
C VAL A 229 1.79 -3.09 12.69
N ARG A 230 2.72 -2.23 12.28
CA ARG A 230 3.88 -1.82 13.09
C ARG A 230 3.48 -0.59 13.89
N ILE A 231 3.55 -0.69 15.21
CA ILE A 231 3.20 0.39 16.14
C ILE A 231 4.46 1.12 16.52
N TYR A 232 4.43 2.45 16.39
CA TYR A 232 5.50 3.33 16.82
C TYR A 232 4.99 4.26 17.91
N THR A 233 5.76 4.40 18.97
CA THR A 233 5.56 5.43 19.98
C THR A 233 6.39 6.66 19.60
N MET A 234 5.72 7.81 19.63
CA MET A 234 6.36 9.11 19.53
C MET A 234 6.23 9.84 20.85
N THR A 235 7.34 10.40 21.33
CA THR A 235 7.35 11.24 22.53
C THR A 235 7.99 12.57 22.21
N ALA A 236 7.50 13.66 22.79
CA ALA A 236 8.16 14.95 22.72
C ALA A 236 8.05 15.65 24.07
N GLN A 237 9.06 16.43 24.44
CA GLN A 237 8.92 17.42 25.49
C GLN A 237 7.97 18.52 25.00
N TYR A 238 7.11 19.02 25.89
CA TYR A 238 6.29 20.18 25.64
C TYR A 238 6.55 21.25 26.71
N HIS A 239 6.44 22.50 26.31
CA HIS A 239 6.60 23.66 27.16
C HIS A 239 5.62 24.75 26.71
N ASN A 240 4.83 25.28 27.63
CA ASN A 240 3.85 26.35 27.38
C ASN A 240 2.91 26.08 26.18
N GLY A 241 2.42 24.85 26.06
CA GLY A 241 1.48 24.46 24.98
C GLY A 241 2.11 24.10 23.63
N PHE A 242 3.44 24.18 23.52
CA PHE A 242 4.17 23.82 22.31
C PHE A 242 5.08 22.61 22.53
N ILE A 243 5.16 21.72 21.55
CA ILE A 243 6.18 20.67 21.53
C ILE A 243 7.54 21.27 21.20
N ARG A 244 8.62 20.67 21.72
CA ARG A 244 10.01 20.98 21.35
C ARG A 244 10.45 20.03 20.23
N PRO A 245 10.52 20.47 18.96
CA PRO A 245 10.73 19.57 17.82
C PRO A 245 11.99 18.70 17.93
N GLN A 246 13.06 19.24 18.50
CA GLN A 246 14.34 18.56 18.72
C GLN A 246 14.28 17.39 19.71
N THR A 247 13.17 17.25 20.45
CA THR A 247 12.97 16.18 21.44
C THR A 247 12.04 15.09 20.94
N ILE A 248 11.53 15.22 19.71
CA ILE A 248 10.63 14.23 19.12
C ILE A 248 11.41 12.92 18.93
N SER A 249 11.00 11.89 19.66
CA SER A 249 11.41 10.51 19.41
C SER A 249 10.39 9.84 18.49
N PHE A 250 10.85 8.83 17.75
CA PHE A 250 10.00 7.94 16.96
C PHE A 250 10.61 6.55 17.07
N ARG A 251 9.99 5.71 17.90
CA ARG A 251 10.51 4.41 18.28
C ARG A 251 9.51 3.32 17.89
N TYR A 252 10.00 2.29 17.21
CA TYR A 252 9.23 1.08 16.99
C TYR A 252 9.02 0.35 18.32
N ASP A 253 7.77 -0.03 18.60
CA ASP A 253 7.41 -0.77 19.80
C ASP A 253 7.22 -2.24 19.51
N GLN A 254 6.28 -2.55 18.62
CA GLN A 254 5.83 -3.92 18.36
C GLN A 254 5.09 -4.04 17.02
N PHE A 255 4.94 -5.27 16.58
CA PHE A 255 4.06 -5.64 15.48
C PHE A 255 2.84 -6.35 16.05
N VAL A 256 1.66 -6.01 15.52
CA VAL A 256 0.41 -6.68 15.84
C VAL A 256 -0.18 -7.24 14.56
N ALA A 257 -0.35 -8.56 14.51
CA ALA A 257 -0.97 -9.23 13.37
C ALA A 257 -2.48 -8.94 13.34
N ASN A 258 -3.05 -8.84 12.15
CA ASN A 258 -4.49 -8.68 11.98
C ASN A 258 -5.17 -10.05 11.96
N PRO A 259 -6.05 -10.36 12.93
CA PRO A 259 -6.77 -11.63 12.96
C PRO A 259 -7.75 -11.80 11.78
N ARG A 260 -8.09 -10.74 11.04
CA ARG A 260 -8.99 -10.80 9.87
C ARG A 260 -8.32 -11.25 8.58
N HIS A 261 -7.00 -11.29 8.51
CA HIS A 261 -6.26 -11.60 7.29
C HIS A 261 -6.33 -13.09 6.88
N VAL A 262 -6.49 -14.00 7.84
CA VAL A 262 -6.34 -15.46 7.64
C VAL A 262 -7.49 -16.16 6.88
N ALA A 263 -8.45 -15.43 6.31
CA ALA A 263 -9.60 -16.03 5.64
C ALA A 263 -9.61 -15.72 4.14
N ALA A 264 -9.91 -16.73 3.31
CA ALA A 264 -10.15 -16.53 1.88
C ALA A 264 -11.36 -15.60 1.67
N ARG A 265 -11.18 -14.59 0.81
CA ARG A 265 -12.18 -13.55 0.54
C ARG A 265 -12.20 -13.17 -0.93
N VAL A 266 -13.33 -12.62 -1.36
CA VAL A 266 -13.48 -12.01 -2.69
C VAL A 266 -12.72 -10.70 -2.69
N GLN A 267 -11.77 -10.53 -3.61
CA GLN A 267 -11.06 -9.26 -3.81
C GLN A 267 -12.06 -8.13 -4.08
N TYR A 268 -11.79 -6.96 -3.53
CA TYR A 268 -12.60 -5.78 -3.81
C TYR A 268 -12.43 -5.32 -5.26
N ASP A 269 -13.55 -5.07 -5.94
CA ASP A 269 -13.62 -4.57 -7.32
C ASP A 269 -14.34 -3.20 -7.33
N PRO A 270 -13.62 -2.08 -7.52
CA PRO A 270 -14.21 -0.75 -7.51
C PRO A 270 -15.23 -0.54 -8.63
N ALA A 271 -15.16 -1.27 -9.75
CA ALA A 271 -16.15 -1.15 -10.83
C ALA A 271 -17.54 -1.67 -10.45
N THR A 272 -17.61 -2.50 -9.39
CA THR A 272 -18.87 -3.04 -8.86
C THR A 272 -19.37 -2.30 -7.61
N ASP A 273 -18.56 -1.41 -7.03
CA ASP A 273 -18.95 -0.56 -5.91
C ASP A 273 -19.74 0.65 -6.42
N ARG A 274 -21.05 0.69 -6.13
CA ARG A 274 -21.94 1.80 -6.52
C ARG A 274 -21.57 3.15 -5.89
N SER A 275 -20.70 3.13 -4.88
CA SER A 275 -20.21 4.32 -4.19
C SER A 275 -18.84 4.79 -4.68
N ALA A 276 -18.23 4.06 -5.62
CA ALA A 276 -17.02 4.46 -6.33
C ALA A 276 -17.39 5.21 -7.63
N ASP A 277 -16.57 6.19 -8.03
CA ASP A 277 -16.63 6.78 -9.36
C ASP A 277 -15.63 6.08 -10.28
N TRP A 278 -15.76 4.75 -10.37
CA TRP A 278 -14.79 3.92 -11.07
C TRP A 278 -15.45 3.04 -12.12
N ASN A 279 -15.09 3.28 -13.38
CA ASN A 279 -15.46 2.44 -14.50
C ASN A 279 -14.43 2.59 -15.64
N TYR A 280 -14.66 1.88 -16.74
CA TYR A 280 -13.77 1.89 -17.91
C TYR A 280 -13.49 3.29 -18.48
N ASN A 281 -14.48 4.19 -18.38
CA ASN A 281 -14.44 5.53 -18.94
C ASN A 281 -14.16 6.63 -17.93
N THR A 282 -14.02 6.32 -16.63
CA THR A 282 -13.67 7.32 -15.61
C THR A 282 -12.45 8.12 -16.07
N GLU A 283 -12.56 9.44 -16.04
CA GLU A 283 -11.47 10.33 -16.39
C GLU A 283 -10.53 10.44 -15.20
N LEU A 284 -9.28 10.03 -15.42
CA LEU A 284 -8.25 10.02 -14.38
C LEU A 284 -7.42 11.31 -14.35
N ASP A 285 -7.63 12.21 -15.33
CA ASP A 285 -6.75 13.34 -15.66
C ASP A 285 -5.25 12.96 -15.61
N SER A 286 -4.93 11.72 -15.98
CA SER A 286 -3.54 11.29 -16.12
C SER A 286 -2.94 12.05 -17.30
N PRO A 287 -1.74 12.64 -17.15
CA PRO A 287 -1.05 13.28 -18.25
C PRO A 287 -1.06 12.38 -19.47
N SER A 288 -1.24 12.95 -20.66
CA SER A 288 -1.30 12.20 -21.91
C SER A 288 0.02 11.49 -22.18
N ALA A 289 0.18 10.27 -21.63
CA ALA A 289 1.09 9.29 -22.15
C ALA A 289 0.71 9.09 -23.61
N ASN A 290 1.61 9.43 -24.53
CA ASN A 290 1.46 9.15 -25.97
C ASN A 290 0.90 7.73 -26.15
N ALA A 291 -0.09 7.54 -27.02
CA ALA A 291 -0.84 6.28 -27.16
C ALA A 291 0.09 5.05 -27.30
N TYR A 292 1.28 5.26 -27.88
CA TYR A 292 2.35 4.28 -27.99
C TYR A 292 2.83 3.73 -26.63
N THR A 293 3.00 4.57 -25.61
CA THR A 293 3.49 4.15 -24.30
C THR A 293 2.43 3.52 -23.39
N ARG A 294 1.14 3.63 -23.75
CA ARG A 294 0.03 2.98 -23.02
C ARG A 294 -0.01 1.46 -23.25
N GLY A 295 0.57 0.96 -24.34
CA GLY A 295 0.69 -0.48 -24.66
C GLY A 295 2.06 -1.11 -24.36
N CYS A 296 3.00 -0.34 -23.80
CA CYS A 296 4.37 -0.81 -23.57
C CYS A 296 4.47 -1.52 -22.21
N SER A 297 4.45 -2.84 -22.22
CA SER A 297 4.78 -3.64 -21.05
C SER A 297 6.30 -3.71 -20.84
N SER A 298 6.74 -4.12 -19.65
CA SER A 298 8.16 -4.44 -19.36
C SER A 298 8.74 -5.53 -20.29
N ILE A 299 7.88 -6.30 -20.96
CA ILE A 299 8.22 -7.32 -21.94
C ILE A 299 8.38 -6.71 -23.35
N THR A 300 7.60 -5.68 -23.69
CA THR A 300 7.54 -5.12 -25.05
C THR A 300 8.64 -4.09 -25.34
N MET A 301 9.46 -3.70 -24.34
CA MET A 301 10.59 -2.75 -24.43
C MET A 301 10.48 -1.77 -25.61
N CYS A 302 9.52 -0.84 -25.53
CA CYS A 302 9.37 0.19 -26.55
C CYS A 302 10.59 1.10 -26.54
N ARG A 303 11.49 0.87 -27.49
CA ARG A 303 12.75 1.60 -27.66
C ARG A 303 12.48 2.82 -28.56
N ASN A 304 12.90 3.99 -28.08
CA ASN A 304 12.95 5.28 -28.80
C ASN A 304 11.60 5.89 -29.19
N GLY A 305 11.06 6.74 -28.30
CA GLY A 305 10.19 7.82 -28.73
C GLY A 305 11.06 8.90 -29.41
N SER A 306 10.73 9.25 -30.64
CA SER A 306 11.06 10.57 -31.20
C SER A 306 10.16 11.62 -30.58
#